data_AF-A0AAD7YBE7-F1
#
_entry.id   AF-A0AAD7YBE7-F1
#
_cell.length_a   1.000
_cell.length_b   1.000
_cell.length_c   1.000
_cell.angle_alpha   90.00
_cell.angle_beta   90.00
_cell.angle_gamma   90.00
#
_symmetry.space_group_name_H-M   'P 1'
#
loop_
_entity.id
_entity.type
_entity.pdbx_description
1 polymer ?
#
loop_
_entity_poly.entity_id
_entity_poly.type
_entity_poly.pdbx_seq_one_letter_code
_entity_poly.pdbx_strand_id
1 'polypeptide(L)'
;MAPVLESCWSPCIWSSTVKSGSRAVAVYTIAMSLILITFIAYQMDGGDSTQLWNPLFEADVRGSLLVFGSIFIIIFILLIAFSILMVVGINIWMRGFILPWLGTMGLIIVFQLFFGLWLLGGYYIYLDATFAALVDFLWMAYNIYCWLCVFSQYQIILEMQSPNIEILVEY
;
A
#
# COMPACT_ATOMS: atom_id res chain seq x y z
N MET A 1 -18.60 -0.78 16.00
CA MET A 1 -17.98 -2.03 15.48
C MET A 1 -16.55 -1.98 15.95
N ALA A 2 -16.10 -2.98 16.72
CA ALA A 2 -14.76 -2.94 17.28
C ALA A 2 -13.70 -2.86 16.16
N PRO A 3 -12.63 -2.07 16.36
CA PRO A 3 -11.53 -2.01 15.40
C PRO A 3 -10.81 -3.35 15.29
N VAL A 4 -10.33 -3.69 14.09
CA VAL A 4 -9.60 -4.96 13.87
C VAL A 4 -8.28 -4.99 14.66
N LEU A 5 -7.59 -3.85 14.74
CA LEU A 5 -6.35 -3.66 15.48
C LEU A 5 -6.48 -2.46 16.43
N GLU A 6 -5.91 -2.60 17.63
CA GLU A 6 -5.83 -1.50 18.61
C GLU A 6 -4.47 -0.78 18.56
N SER A 7 -3.43 -1.49 18.13
CA SER A 7 -2.05 -1.01 18.04
C SER A 7 -1.37 -1.50 16.75
N CYS A 8 -0.22 -0.92 16.42
CA CYS A 8 0.54 -1.26 15.21
C CYS A 8 1.90 -1.84 15.60
N TRP A 9 2.08 -3.13 15.35
CA TRP A 9 3.29 -3.91 15.65
C TRP A 9 3.74 -4.62 14.38
N SER A 10 4.43 -3.87 13.53
CA SER A 10 5.13 -4.42 12.37
C SER A 10 6.64 -4.41 12.63
N PRO A 11 7.45 -5.18 11.87
CA PRO A 11 8.90 -5.22 12.07
C PRO A 11 9.60 -3.85 12.05
N CYS A 12 9.03 -2.89 11.31
CA CYS A 12 9.61 -1.55 11.13
C CYS A 12 8.79 -0.44 11.79
N ILE A 13 7.57 -0.71 12.26
CA ILE A 13 6.67 0.28 12.87
C ILE A 13 6.14 -0.29 14.18
N TRP A 14 6.41 0.46 15.25
CA TRP A 14 5.99 0.10 16.58
C TRP A 14 5.24 1.27 17.21
N SER A 15 3.94 1.12 17.37
CA SER A 15 3.09 2.16 17.94
C SER A 15 1.99 1.57 18.79
N SER A 16 1.81 2.16 19.98
CA SER A 16 0.77 1.77 20.93
C SER A 16 -0.64 2.08 20.45
N THR A 17 -0.80 2.90 19.40
CA THR A 17 -2.12 3.27 18.86
C THR A 17 -2.14 3.17 17.34
N VAL A 18 -3.27 2.74 16.78
CA VAL A 18 -3.47 2.75 15.32
C VAL A 18 -3.42 4.16 14.71
N LYS A 19 -3.66 5.21 15.50
CA LYS A 19 -3.51 6.61 15.04
C LYS A 19 -2.07 6.95 14.71
N SER A 20 -1.14 6.68 15.62
CA SER A 20 0.28 6.91 15.40
C SER A 20 0.86 5.88 14.42
N GLY A 21 0.40 4.63 14.46
CA GLY A 21 0.73 3.61 13.46
C GLY A 21 0.37 4.05 12.04
N SER A 22 -0.85 4.53 11.81
CA SER A 22 -1.30 5.01 10.49
C SER A 22 -0.48 6.20 9.97
N ARG A 23 -0.01 7.09 10.87
CA ARG A 23 0.91 8.17 10.48
C ARG A 23 2.28 7.63 10.06
N ALA A 24 2.80 6.63 10.76
CA ALA A 24 4.06 5.97 10.38
C ALA A 24 3.91 5.21 9.06
N VAL A 25 2.77 4.54 8.83
CA VAL A 25 2.43 3.90 7.55
C VAL A 25 2.41 4.91 6.40
N ALA A 26 1.90 6.14 6.62
CA ALA A 26 1.95 7.20 5.63
C ALA A 26 3.40 7.54 5.23
N VAL A 27 4.28 7.71 6.22
CA VAL A 27 5.71 8.02 5.99
C VAL A 27 6.40 6.89 5.23
N TYR A 28 6.18 5.64 5.66
CA TYR A 28 6.67 4.45 4.97
C TYR A 28 6.21 4.41 3.50
N THR A 29 4.92 4.67 3.27
CA THR A 29 4.35 4.64 1.91
C THR A 29 4.97 5.71 1.02
N ILE A 30 5.19 6.92 1.55
CA ILE A 30 5.85 8.01 0.82
C ILE A 30 7.29 7.65 0.49
N ALA A 31 8.04 7.14 1.47
CA ALA A 31 9.44 6.74 1.28
C ALA A 31 9.58 5.64 0.23
N MET A 32 8.77 4.58 0.31
CA MET A 32 8.77 3.52 -0.69
C MET A 32 8.36 4.02 -2.07
N SER A 33 7.34 4.89 -2.16
CA SER A 33 6.92 5.47 -3.44
C SER A 33 8.06 6.26 -4.09
N LEU A 34 8.82 7.04 -3.33
CA LEU A 34 9.98 7.76 -3.87
C LEU A 34 11.06 6.82 -4.40
N ILE A 35 11.38 5.74 -3.68
CA ILE A 35 12.37 4.74 -4.11
C ILE A 35 11.91 4.04 -5.39
N LEU A 36 10.63 3.69 -5.50
CA LEU A 36 10.10 3.01 -6.69
C LEU A 36 10.01 3.95 -7.89
N ILE A 37 9.64 5.22 -7.68
CA ILE A 37 9.66 6.24 -8.74
C ILE A 37 11.08 6.42 -9.27
N THR A 38 12.09 6.53 -8.40
CA THR A 38 13.48 6.69 -8.86
C THR A 38 13.97 5.46 -9.62
N PHE A 39 13.62 4.26 -9.15
CA PHE A 39 13.96 3.02 -9.83
C PHE A 39 13.31 2.91 -11.21
N ILE A 40 12.01 3.20 -11.33
CA ILE A 40 11.30 3.17 -12.62
C ILE A 40 11.82 4.25 -13.56
N ALA A 41 12.10 5.46 -13.06
CA ALA A 41 12.67 6.54 -13.87
C ALA A 41 14.05 6.16 -14.44
N TYR A 42 14.89 5.48 -13.64
CA TYR A 42 16.16 4.93 -14.11
C TYR A 42 15.97 3.94 -15.26
N GLN A 43 14.98 3.04 -15.17
CA GLN A 43 14.68 2.07 -16.23
C GLN A 43 14.11 2.74 -17.49
N MET A 44 13.31 3.78 -17.32
CA MET A 44 12.81 4.60 -18.43
C MET A 44 13.92 5.36 -19.17
N ASP A 45 15.03 5.66 -18.50
CA ASP A 45 16.21 6.29 -19.10
C ASP A 45 17.20 5.27 -19.72
N GLY A 46 16.78 4.01 -19.90
CA GLY A 46 17.60 2.96 -20.47
C GLY A 46 18.46 2.20 -19.46
N GLY A 47 18.16 2.34 -18.17
CA GLY A 47 18.69 1.47 -17.12
C GLY A 47 18.22 0.03 -17.25
N ASP A 48 18.83 -0.88 -16.47
CA ASP A 48 18.53 -2.30 -16.56
C ASP A 48 17.15 -2.66 -15.99
N SER A 49 16.36 -3.39 -16.78
CA SER A 49 15.04 -3.92 -16.44
C SER A 49 14.93 -5.43 -16.65
N THR A 50 16.03 -6.12 -16.97
CA THR A 50 16.07 -7.55 -17.33
C THR A 50 15.89 -8.50 -16.15
N GLN A 51 15.71 -7.99 -14.94
CA GLN A 51 15.50 -8.82 -13.76
C GLN A 51 14.06 -9.34 -13.72
N LEU A 52 13.89 -10.67 -13.59
CA LEU A 52 12.57 -11.32 -13.53
C LEU A 52 11.66 -10.75 -12.44
N TRP A 53 12.23 -10.33 -11.32
CA TRP A 53 11.48 -9.79 -10.18
C TRP A 53 10.91 -8.39 -10.44
N ASN A 54 11.32 -7.74 -11.52
CA ASN A 54 10.81 -6.44 -11.91
C ASN A 54 9.49 -6.61 -12.71
N PRO A 55 8.39 -5.96 -12.32
CA PRO A 55 7.15 -5.97 -13.11
C PRO A 55 7.28 -5.41 -14.54
N LEU A 56 8.32 -4.61 -14.80
CA LEU A 56 8.65 -4.08 -16.14
C LEU A 56 9.66 -4.97 -16.90
N PHE A 57 9.81 -6.23 -16.47
CA PHE A 57 10.69 -7.22 -17.09
C PHE A 57 10.44 -7.34 -18.60
N GLU A 58 11.54 -7.30 -19.38
CA GLU A 58 11.56 -7.40 -20.85
C GLU A 58 10.69 -6.38 -21.62
N ALA A 59 10.18 -5.34 -20.95
CA ALA A 59 9.46 -4.28 -21.62
C ALA A 59 10.40 -3.49 -22.56
N ASP A 60 9.97 -3.28 -23.80
CA ASP A 60 10.72 -2.46 -24.76
C ASP A 60 10.88 -1.02 -24.24
N VAL A 61 12.13 -0.57 -24.15
CA VAL A 61 12.53 0.75 -23.59
C VAL A 61 11.88 1.90 -24.37
N ARG A 62 11.65 1.74 -25.68
CA ARG A 62 11.09 2.79 -26.54
C ARG A 62 9.57 2.78 -26.63
N GLY A 63 8.91 1.73 -26.15
CA GLY A 63 7.48 1.53 -26.26
C GLY A 63 6.85 1.22 -24.92
N SER A 64 6.68 -0.08 -24.64
CA SER A 64 5.91 -0.56 -23.48
C SER A 64 6.45 -0.07 -22.15
N LEU A 65 7.78 0.03 -21.99
CA LEU A 65 8.39 0.45 -20.72
C LEU A 65 8.02 1.89 -20.38
N LEU A 66 8.00 2.81 -21.36
CA LEU A 66 7.59 4.19 -21.12
C LEU A 66 6.11 4.28 -20.73
N VAL A 67 5.25 3.50 -21.37
CA VAL A 67 3.80 3.51 -21.10
C VAL A 67 3.51 2.97 -19.71
N PHE A 68 3.95 1.75 -19.41
CA PHE A 68 3.67 1.11 -18.11
C PHE A 68 4.46 1.76 -16.97
N GLY A 69 5.70 2.19 -17.21
CA GLY A 69 6.49 2.97 -16.25
C GLY A 69 5.81 4.29 -15.87
N SER A 70 5.28 5.03 -16.85
CA SER A 70 4.52 6.26 -16.58
C SER A 70 3.25 5.99 -15.76
N ILE A 71 2.53 4.90 -16.06
CA ILE A 71 1.33 4.50 -15.28
C ILE A 71 1.71 4.23 -13.82
N PHE A 72 2.77 3.47 -13.56
CA PHE A 72 3.24 3.20 -12.20
C PHE A 72 3.71 4.47 -11.48
N ILE A 73 4.46 5.35 -12.15
CA ILE A 73 4.86 6.63 -11.56
C ILE A 73 3.64 7.47 -11.16
N ILE A 74 2.60 7.55 -12.01
CA ILE A 74 1.36 8.27 -11.69
C ILE A 74 0.68 7.65 -10.46
N ILE A 75 0.60 6.32 -10.39
CA ILE A 75 0.03 5.62 -9.23
C ILE A 75 0.81 5.95 -7.96
N PHE A 76 2.14 5.94 -7.99
CA PHE A 76 2.97 6.27 -6.83
C PHE A 76 2.88 7.75 -6.42
N ILE A 77 2.77 8.68 -7.37
CA ILE A 77 2.52 10.09 -7.08
C ILE A 77 1.16 10.28 -6.40
N LEU A 78 0.12 9.62 -6.92
CA LEU A 78 -1.20 9.61 -6.28
C LEU A 78 -1.15 8.98 -4.89
N LEU A 79 -0.38 7.91 -4.70
CA LEU A 79 -0.22 7.25 -3.42
C LEU A 79 0.49 8.16 -2.39
N ILE A 80 1.46 8.97 -2.82
CA ILE A 80 2.08 10.03 -1.99
C ILE A 80 1.00 11.05 -1.58
N ALA A 81 0.22 11.56 -2.53
CA ALA A 81 -0.85 12.51 -2.25
C ALA A 81 -1.91 11.95 -1.30
N PHE A 82 -2.32 10.70 -1.50
CA PHE A 82 -3.28 9.99 -0.64
C PHE A 82 -2.71 9.68 0.75
N SER A 83 -1.41 9.45 0.87
CA SER A 83 -0.73 9.29 2.17
C SER A 83 -0.77 10.59 2.97
N ILE A 84 -0.55 11.74 2.32
CA ILE A 84 -0.69 13.06 2.95
C ILE A 84 -2.16 13.31 3.34
N LEU A 85 -3.08 13.05 2.41
CA LEU A 85 -4.52 13.22 2.64
C LEU A 85 -5.02 12.36 3.81
N MET A 86 -4.54 11.12 3.92
CA MET A 86 -4.83 10.23 5.05
C MET A 86 -4.38 10.84 6.37
N VAL A 87 -3.17 11.41 6.46
CA VAL A 87 -2.69 12.08 7.68
C VAL A 87 -3.55 13.30 8.02
N VAL A 88 -3.94 14.10 7.02
CA VAL A 88 -4.87 15.22 7.20
C VAL A 88 -6.21 14.70 7.74
N GLY A 89 -6.78 13.66 7.11
CA GLY A 89 -8.04 13.02 7.52
C GLY A 89 -8.02 12.50 8.95
N ILE A 90 -6.90 11.93 9.39
CA ILE A 90 -6.69 11.50 10.77
C ILE A 90 -6.67 12.69 11.75
N ASN A 91 -6.14 13.84 11.33
CA ASN A 91 -6.05 15.03 12.18
C ASN A 91 -7.39 15.74 12.33
N ILE A 92 -8.17 15.84 11.24
CA ILE A 92 -9.48 16.49 11.24
C ILE A 92 -10.64 15.52 11.49
N TRP A 93 -10.34 14.26 11.82
CA TRP A 93 -11.32 13.19 12.06
C TRP A 93 -12.30 12.98 10.90
N MET A 94 -11.83 13.08 9.65
CA MET A 94 -12.62 12.91 8.43
C MET A 94 -12.26 11.61 7.72
N ARG A 95 -13.11 10.59 7.86
CA ARG A 95 -12.88 9.24 7.30
C ARG A 95 -12.74 9.24 5.77
N GLY A 96 -13.39 10.16 5.07
CA GLY A 96 -13.40 10.21 3.60
C GLY A 96 -12.01 10.41 2.99
N PHE A 97 -11.11 11.07 3.73
CA PHE A 97 -9.72 11.31 3.32
C PHE A 97 -8.80 10.10 3.48
N ILE A 98 -9.24 9.07 4.21
CA ILE A 98 -8.49 7.82 4.40
C ILE A 98 -8.81 6.82 3.27
N LEU A 99 -10.02 6.90 2.70
CA LEU A 99 -10.51 5.96 1.69
C LEU A 99 -9.64 5.86 0.42
N PRO A 100 -9.13 6.96 -0.18
CA PRO A 100 -8.31 6.86 -1.39
C PRO A 100 -7.03 6.04 -1.18
N TRP A 101 -6.40 6.18 -0.01
CA TRP A 101 -5.22 5.39 0.34
C TRP A 101 -5.58 3.91 0.51
N LEU A 102 -6.67 3.61 1.24
CA LEU A 102 -7.14 2.23 1.45
C LEU A 102 -7.48 1.52 0.13
N GLY A 103 -8.16 2.22 -0.77
CA GLY A 103 -8.51 1.67 -2.09
C GLY A 103 -7.26 1.40 -2.94
N THR A 104 -6.36 2.38 -3.02
CA THR A 104 -5.15 2.27 -3.85
C THR A 104 -4.20 1.20 -3.31
N MET A 105 -3.93 1.18 -2.00
CA MET A 105 -3.08 0.15 -1.38
C MET A 105 -3.71 -1.25 -1.48
N GLY A 106 -5.05 -1.35 -1.39
CA GLY A 106 -5.76 -2.60 -1.63
C GLY A 106 -5.54 -3.14 -3.04
N LEU A 107 -5.60 -2.28 -4.06
CA LEU A 107 -5.28 -2.67 -5.45
C LEU A 107 -3.81 -3.08 -5.61
N ILE A 108 -2.89 -2.40 -4.95
CA ILE A 108 -1.45 -2.76 -4.97
C ILE A 108 -1.24 -4.15 -4.37
N ILE A 109 -1.88 -4.46 -3.24
CA ILE A 109 -1.79 -5.80 -2.62
C ILE A 109 -2.31 -6.89 -3.56
N VAL A 110 -3.43 -6.64 -4.24
CA VAL A 110 -3.98 -7.59 -5.25
C VAL A 110 -3.01 -7.76 -6.42
N PHE A 111 -2.39 -6.68 -6.87
CA PHE A 111 -1.36 -6.74 -7.90
C PHE A 111 -0.15 -7.57 -7.45
N GLN A 112 0.37 -7.36 -6.24
CA GLN A 112 1.46 -8.17 -5.66
C GLN A 112 1.10 -9.65 -5.65
N LEU A 113 -0.12 -10.00 -5.20
CA LEU A 113 -0.58 -11.39 -5.21
C LEU A 113 -0.51 -12.02 -6.60
N PHE A 114 -1.08 -11.35 -7.62
CA PHE A 114 -1.08 -11.89 -8.98
C PHE A 114 0.33 -11.93 -9.59
N PHE A 115 1.16 -10.93 -9.31
CA PHE A 115 2.53 -10.89 -9.79
C PHE A 115 3.39 -12.01 -9.17
N GLY A 116 3.32 -12.22 -7.86
CA GLY A 116 4.00 -13.32 -7.19
C GLY A 116 3.52 -14.70 -7.65
N LEU A 117 2.22 -14.87 -7.89
CA LEU A 117 1.68 -16.11 -8.47
C LEU A 117 2.13 -16.33 -9.92
N TRP A 118 2.20 -15.25 -10.72
CA TRP A 118 2.71 -15.30 -12.09
C TRP A 118 4.20 -15.67 -12.12
N LEU A 119 5.02 -15.12 -11.22
CA LEU A 119 6.43 -15.49 -11.06
C LEU A 119 6.61 -16.98 -10.77
N LEU A 120 5.83 -17.53 -9.85
CA LEU A 120 5.86 -18.96 -9.54
C LEU A 120 5.36 -19.78 -10.74
N GLY A 121 4.19 -19.45 -11.30
CA GLY A 121 3.60 -20.21 -12.40
C GLY A 121 4.46 -20.24 -13.66
N GLY A 122 5.07 -19.11 -14.02
CA GLY A 122 5.89 -18.98 -15.23
C GLY A 122 7.34 -19.44 -15.05
N TYR A 123 7.90 -19.30 -13.85
CA TYR A 123 9.36 -19.35 -13.65
C TYR A 123 9.82 -20.16 -12.42
N TYR A 124 8.98 -21.02 -11.82
CA TYR A 124 9.36 -21.81 -10.62
C TYR A 124 10.63 -22.66 -10.76
N ILE A 125 11.04 -22.99 -11.99
CA ILE A 125 12.27 -23.76 -12.26
C ILE A 125 13.50 -22.94 -11.83
N TYR A 126 13.41 -21.62 -11.90
CA TYR A 126 14.47 -20.70 -11.48
C TYR A 126 14.34 -20.40 -9.99
N LEU A 127 15.39 -20.73 -9.24
CA LEU A 127 15.43 -20.47 -7.80
C LEU A 127 15.31 -18.96 -7.51
N ASP A 128 15.91 -18.12 -8.35
CA ASP A 128 15.87 -16.66 -8.21
C ASP A 128 14.43 -16.12 -8.31
N ALA A 129 13.61 -16.67 -9.22
CA ALA A 129 12.20 -16.29 -9.36
C ALA A 129 11.38 -16.73 -8.14
N THR A 130 11.65 -17.92 -7.61
CA THR A 130 11.00 -18.43 -6.40
C THR A 130 11.37 -17.58 -5.18
N PHE A 131 12.63 -17.18 -5.06
CA PHE A 131 13.10 -16.28 -4.00
C PHE A 131 12.46 -14.89 -4.13
N ALA A 132 12.39 -14.34 -5.34
CA ALA A 132 11.72 -13.07 -5.59
C ALA A 132 10.23 -13.10 -5.20
N ALA A 133 9.52 -14.17 -5.57
CA ALA A 133 8.12 -14.35 -5.18
C ALA A 133 7.95 -14.46 -3.66
N LEU A 134 8.87 -15.13 -2.95
CA LEU A 134 8.88 -15.17 -1.49
C LEU A 134 9.04 -13.77 -0.88
N VAL A 135 9.99 -12.98 -1.39
CA VAL A 135 10.21 -11.60 -0.92
C VAL A 135 8.99 -10.72 -1.19
N ASP A 136 8.39 -10.82 -2.38
CA ASP A 136 7.16 -10.10 -2.71
C ASP A 136 6.00 -10.49 -1.78
N PHE A 137 5.81 -11.77 -1.47
CA PHE A 137 4.77 -12.20 -0.52
C PHE A 137 5.02 -11.74 0.91
N LEU A 138 6.27 -11.70 1.37
CA LEU A 138 6.61 -11.12 2.68
C LEU A 138 6.29 -9.62 2.70
N TRP A 139 6.60 -8.91 1.62
CA TRP A 139 6.29 -7.49 1.49
C TRP A 139 4.79 -7.23 1.37
N MET A 140 4.06 -8.08 0.64
CA MET A 140 2.60 -8.08 0.56
C MET A 140 1.97 -8.30 1.93
N ALA A 141 2.45 -9.27 2.72
CA ALA A 141 1.97 -9.52 4.08
C ALA A 141 2.19 -8.29 4.99
N TYR A 142 3.33 -7.62 4.86
CA TYR A 142 3.60 -6.36 5.54
C TYR A 142 2.61 -5.26 5.12
N ASN A 143 2.35 -5.10 3.81
CA ASN A 143 1.39 -4.13 3.30
C ASN A 143 -0.06 -4.45 3.76
N ILE A 144 -0.45 -5.72 3.83
CA ILE A 144 -1.73 -6.15 4.40
C ILE A 144 -1.85 -5.72 5.86
N TYR A 145 -0.80 -5.92 6.67
CA TYR A 145 -0.82 -5.51 8.07
C TYR A 145 -0.94 -3.97 8.21
N CYS A 146 -0.18 -3.22 7.41
CA CYS A 146 -0.30 -1.75 7.33
C CYS A 146 -1.72 -1.32 6.90
N TRP A 147 -2.31 -2.02 5.94
CA TRP A 147 -3.67 -1.77 5.48
C TRP A 147 -4.69 -2.00 6.60
N LEU A 148 -4.58 -3.09 7.36
CA LEU A 148 -5.44 -3.38 8.51
C LEU A 148 -5.29 -2.33 9.61
N CYS A 149 -4.08 -1.81 9.85
CA CYS A 149 -3.85 -0.73 10.81
C CYS A 149 -4.61 0.54 10.41
N VAL A 150 -4.51 0.95 9.14
CA VAL A 150 -5.22 2.13 8.63
C VAL A 150 -6.73 1.90 8.58
N PHE A 151 -7.16 0.69 8.22
CA PHE A 151 -8.58 0.32 8.21
C PHE A 151 -9.18 0.35 9.62
N SER A 152 -8.42 -0.06 10.63
CA SER A 152 -8.82 0.05 12.04
C SER A 152 -8.97 1.51 12.47
N GLN A 153 -8.04 2.38 12.05
CA GLN A 153 -8.18 3.82 12.26
C GLN A 153 -9.41 4.41 11.56
N TYR A 154 -9.74 3.91 10.36
CA TYR A 154 -10.98 4.28 9.66
C TYR A 154 -12.23 3.85 10.43
N GLN A 155 -12.25 2.63 10.97
CA GLN A 155 -13.38 2.11 11.78
C GLN A 155 -13.60 2.93 13.05
N ILE A 156 -12.52 3.32 13.75
CA ILE A 156 -12.60 4.17 14.95
C ILE A 156 -13.28 5.51 14.61
N ILE A 157 -12.89 6.14 13.49
CA ILE A 157 -13.50 7.41 13.05
C ILE A 157 -14.97 7.22 12.66
N LEU A 158 -15.28 6.13 11.97
CA LEU A 158 -16.65 5.76 11.63
C LEU A 158 -17.53 5.64 12.88
N GLU A 159 -17.05 4.95 13.92
CA GLU A 159 -17.78 4.76 15.17
C GLU A 159 -18.00 6.08 15.92
N MET A 160 -16.96 6.92 16.02
CA MET A 160 -17.10 8.27 16.62
C MET A 160 -18.06 9.19 15.86
N GLN A 161 -18.21 9.00 14.55
CA GLN A 161 -19.13 9.79 13.72
C GLN A 161 -20.56 9.23 13.68
N SER A 162 -20.78 8.00 14.17
CA SER A 162 -22.11 7.41 14.20
C SER A 162 -22.96 8.06 15.30
N PRO A 163 -24.17 8.55 14.99
CA PRO A 163 -25.02 9.17 16.00
C PRO A 163 -25.43 8.13 17.05
N ASN A 164 -25.26 8.47 18.34
CA ASN A 164 -25.81 7.67 19.42
C ASN A 164 -27.33 7.82 19.41
N ILE A 165 -28.05 6.82 18.91
CA ILE A 165 -29.51 6.78 19.00
C ILE A 165 -29.85 6.30 20.42
N GLU A 166 -29.89 7.23 21.36
CA GLU A 166 -30.46 6.98 22.68
C GLU A 166 -31.98 7.02 22.56
N ILE A 167 -32.63 5.86 22.63
CA ILE A 167 -34.08 5.77 22.72
C ILE A 167 -34.44 6.15 24.16
N LEU A 168 -34.80 7.40 24.38
CA LEU A 168 -35.37 7.86 25.65
C LEU A 168 -36.76 7.25 25.79
N VAL A 169 -36.84 6.12 26.49
CA VAL A 169 -38.13 5.56 26.92
C VAL A 169 -38.59 6.38 28.12
N GLU A 170 -39.57 7.27 27.91
CA GLU A 170 -40.29 7.91 29.01
C GLU A 170 -41.09 6.81 29.75
N TYR A 171 -40.80 6.63 31.03
CA TYR A 171 -41.57 5.76 31.93
C TYR A 171 -42.76 6.52 32.53
#